data_AF-W9GLH0-F1
#
_entry.id   AF-W9GLH0-F1
#
_cell.length_a   1.000
_cell.length_b   1.000
_cell.length_c   1.000
_cell.angle_alpha   90.00
_cell.angle_beta   90.00
_cell.angle_gamma   90.00
#
_symmetry.space_group_name_H-M   'P 1'
#
loop_
_entity.id
_entity.type
_entity.pdbx_description
1 polymer ?
#
loop_
_entity_poly.entity_id
_entity_poly.type
_entity_poly.pdbx_seq_one_letter_code
_entity_poly.pdbx_strand_id
1 'polypeptide(L)'
;MTTTTKVEQAVRLPSCPTWCVQRHGIQQGEDDAIHVSVELLVRGVSLRLCTTIDPETQQADGPYVLLGGEEYTLHEADALIDALTQLVDAGMGVTRPAGA
;
A
#
# COMPACT_ATOMS: atom_id res chain seq x y z
N MET A 1 30.71 -23.63 -23.79
CA MET A 1 29.84 -23.69 -22.59
C MET A 1 28.98 -22.44 -22.60
N THR A 2 27.78 -22.53 -23.18
CA THR A 2 26.82 -21.42 -23.27
C THR A 2 26.05 -21.35 -21.95
N THR A 3 26.41 -20.41 -21.10
CA THR A 3 25.61 -20.04 -19.93
C THR A 3 24.37 -19.30 -20.41
N THR A 4 23.26 -20.03 -20.51
CA THR A 4 21.93 -19.43 -20.68
C THR A 4 21.57 -18.72 -19.39
N THR A 5 21.64 -17.39 -19.39
CA THR A 5 21.05 -16.55 -18.36
C THR A 5 19.53 -16.71 -18.45
N LYS A 6 18.94 -17.50 -17.55
CA LYS A 6 17.49 -17.57 -17.35
C LYS A 6 17.04 -16.20 -16.86
N VAL A 7 16.37 -15.43 -17.72
CA VAL A 7 15.71 -14.19 -17.31
C VAL A 7 14.52 -14.62 -16.45
N GLU A 8 14.65 -14.51 -15.13
CA GLU A 8 13.53 -14.66 -14.22
C GLU A 8 12.61 -13.46 -14.40
N GLN A 9 11.57 -13.70 -15.18
CA GLN A 9 10.60 -12.69 -15.54
C GLN A 9 9.71 -12.44 -14.32
N ALA A 10 9.65 -11.19 -13.83
CA ALA A 10 8.63 -10.78 -12.89
C ALA A 10 7.25 -11.07 -13.49
N VAL A 11 6.50 -11.98 -12.89
CA VAL A 11 5.13 -12.30 -13.29
C VAL A 11 4.23 -11.88 -12.14
N ARG A 12 3.17 -11.12 -12.43
CA ARG A 12 2.08 -10.94 -11.46
C ARG A 12 1.44 -12.31 -11.27
N LEU A 13 1.51 -12.86 -10.06
CA LEU A 13 0.80 -14.09 -9.72
C LEU A 13 -0.71 -13.82 -9.78
N PRO A 14 -1.54 -14.82 -10.15
CA PRO A 14 -3.00 -14.67 -10.16
C PRO A 14 -3.60 -14.25 -8.81
N SER A 15 -2.90 -14.55 -7.72
CA SER A 15 -3.24 -14.17 -6.34
C SER A 15 -2.86 -12.74 -5.98
N CYS A 16 -2.06 -12.05 -6.80
CA CYS A 16 -1.65 -10.67 -6.54
C CYS A 16 -2.85 -9.73 -6.61
N PRO A 17 -3.09 -8.91 -5.58
CA PRO A 17 -4.07 -7.85 -5.66
C PRO A 17 -3.77 -6.91 -6.84
N THR A 18 -4.81 -6.37 -7.47
CA THR A 18 -4.66 -5.50 -8.66
C THR A 18 -3.83 -4.24 -8.36
N TRP A 19 -3.87 -3.77 -7.13
CA TRP A 19 -3.09 -2.63 -6.64
C TRP A 19 -1.64 -2.95 -6.29
N CYS A 20 -1.25 -4.23 -6.19
CA CYS A 20 0.13 -4.61 -5.87
C CYS A 20 1.07 -4.18 -7.01
N VAL A 21 2.18 -3.52 -6.67
CA VAL A 21 3.22 -3.11 -7.62
C VAL A 21 4.53 -3.88 -7.44
N GLN A 22 4.62 -4.72 -6.41
CA GLN A 22 5.77 -5.58 -6.16
C GLN A 22 5.91 -6.63 -7.28
N ARG A 23 7.16 -6.91 -7.63
CA ARG A 23 7.50 -7.94 -8.60
C ARG A 23 7.74 -9.25 -7.86
N HIS A 24 6.78 -10.15 -7.94
CA HIS A 24 6.87 -11.47 -7.32
C HIS A 24 7.57 -12.47 -8.24
N GLY A 25 8.16 -13.52 -7.66
CA GLY A 25 8.76 -14.65 -8.40
C GLY A 25 10.18 -14.40 -8.91
N ILE A 26 10.84 -13.32 -8.46
CA ILE A 26 12.29 -13.08 -8.69
C ILE A 26 13.12 -13.51 -7.47
N GLN A 27 12.57 -13.45 -6.27
CA GLN A 27 13.26 -13.82 -5.03
C GLN A 27 12.42 -14.88 -4.31
N GLN A 28 12.88 -16.12 -4.29
CA GLN A 28 12.23 -17.16 -3.47
C GLN A 28 12.49 -16.87 -1.99
N GLY A 29 11.44 -16.59 -1.22
CA GLY A 29 11.52 -16.31 0.21
C GLY A 29 10.24 -15.70 0.78
N GLU A 30 10.26 -15.34 2.06
CA GLU A 30 9.13 -14.71 2.79
C GLU A 30 8.67 -13.39 2.12
N ASP A 31 9.56 -12.70 1.40
CA ASP A 31 9.29 -11.43 0.72
C ASP A 31 8.26 -11.55 -0.42
N ASP A 32 8.08 -12.75 -1.01
CA ASP A 32 7.09 -12.97 -2.07
C ASP A 32 5.65 -13.02 -1.52
N ALA A 33 5.47 -13.21 -0.21
CA ALA A 33 4.17 -13.21 0.44
C ALA A 33 3.62 -11.79 0.72
N ILE A 34 4.49 -10.78 0.77
CA ILE A 34 4.07 -9.40 1.05
C ILE A 34 3.72 -8.71 -0.27
N HIS A 35 2.52 -8.15 -0.35
CA HIS A 35 2.04 -7.38 -1.49
C HIS A 35 1.91 -5.91 -1.09
N VAL A 36 2.60 -5.02 -1.81
CA VAL A 36 2.60 -3.58 -1.52
C VAL A 36 2.08 -2.76 -2.70
N SER A 37 1.35 -1.69 -2.41
CA SER A 37 0.98 -0.67 -3.40
C SER A 37 2.16 0.20 -3.78
N VAL A 38 1.93 1.08 -4.76
CA VAL A 38 2.80 2.23 -4.97
C VAL A 38 2.85 3.09 -3.70
N GLU A 39 3.99 3.75 -3.50
CA GLU A 39 4.18 4.70 -2.41
C GLU A 39 3.40 5.99 -2.65
N LEU A 40 2.67 6.42 -1.62
CA LEU A 40 2.11 7.75 -1.51
C LEU A 40 2.92 8.55 -0.49
N LEU A 41 3.62 9.59 -0.94
CA LEU A 41 4.41 10.45 -0.06
C LEU A 41 3.57 11.64 0.42
N VAL A 42 3.32 11.72 1.73
CA VAL A 42 2.57 12.83 2.36
C VAL A 42 3.47 13.53 3.36
N ARG A 43 3.85 14.78 3.08
CA ARG A 43 4.70 15.60 3.97
C ARG A 43 6.02 14.91 4.37
N GLY A 44 6.58 14.09 3.48
CA GLY A 44 7.81 13.32 3.74
C GLY A 44 7.61 11.98 4.44
N VAL A 45 6.36 11.62 4.78
CA VAL A 45 6.00 10.32 5.33
C VAL A 45 5.52 9.41 4.20
N SER A 46 6.08 8.20 4.14
CA SER A 46 5.67 7.17 3.17
C SER A 46 4.41 6.47 3.66
N LEU A 47 3.42 6.36 2.78
CA LEU A 47 2.20 5.58 2.97
C LEU A 47 2.14 4.49 1.89
N ARG A 48 1.84 3.26 2.32
CA ARG A 48 1.63 2.12 1.42
C ARG A 48 0.46 1.28 1.91
N LEU A 49 -0.33 0.76 0.99
CA LEU A 49 -1.26 -0.32 1.26
C LEU A 49 -0.48 -1.64 1.17
N CYS A 50 -0.58 -2.45 2.20
CA CYS A 50 0.13 -3.71 2.34
C CYS A 50 -0.86 -4.83 2.66
N THR A 51 -0.58 -6.04 2.21
CA THR A 51 -1.24 -7.27 2.67
C THR A 51 -0.24 -8.41 2.58
N THR A 52 -0.39 -9.43 3.41
CA THR A 52 0.37 -10.66 3.29
C THR A 52 -0.54 -11.72 2.71
N ILE A 53 -0.14 -12.40 1.64
CA ILE A 53 -0.87 -13.55 1.09
C ILE A 53 0.09 -14.73 1.09
N ASP A 54 -0.28 -15.76 1.85
CA ASP A 54 0.46 -17.02 1.88
C ASP A 54 0.38 -17.69 0.49
N PRO A 55 1.52 -17.97 -0.18
CA PRO A 55 1.52 -18.55 -1.51
C PRO A 55 1.02 -20.01 -1.56
N GLU A 56 1.15 -20.77 -0.47
CA GLU A 56 0.72 -22.16 -0.36
C GLU A 56 -0.77 -22.27 0.00
N THR A 57 -1.20 -21.53 1.03
CA THR A 57 -2.56 -21.63 1.56
C THR A 57 -3.54 -20.63 0.93
N GLN A 58 -3.02 -19.61 0.24
CA GLN A 58 -3.79 -18.48 -0.29
C GLN A 58 -4.54 -17.69 0.81
N GLN A 59 -4.16 -17.87 2.07
CA GLN A 59 -4.72 -17.11 3.18
C GLN A 59 -4.13 -15.70 3.18
N ALA A 60 -5.00 -14.70 3.27
CA ALA A 60 -4.62 -13.29 3.30
C ALA A 60 -4.70 -12.72 4.72
N ASP A 61 -3.74 -11.86 5.06
CA ASP A 61 -3.74 -11.01 6.25
C ASP A 61 -3.63 -9.53 5.84
N GLY A 62 -4.45 -8.68 6.44
CA GLY A 62 -4.75 -7.33 5.98
C GLY A 62 -5.90 -7.24 4.96
N PRO A 63 -5.94 -6.20 4.09
CA PRO A 63 -4.90 -5.19 3.93
C PRO A 63 -4.82 -4.19 5.09
N TYR A 64 -3.67 -3.57 5.25
CA TYR A 64 -3.38 -2.52 6.22
C TYR A 64 -2.60 -1.38 5.55
N VAL A 65 -2.60 -0.20 6.16
CA VAL A 65 -1.80 0.94 5.73
C VAL A 65 -0.54 0.99 6.57
N LEU A 66 0.63 0.91 5.93
CA LEU A 66 1.90 1.21 6.56
C LEU A 66 2.16 2.71 6.44
N LEU A 67 2.22 3.42 7.57
CA LEU A 67 2.45 4.87 7.67
C LEU A 67 3.69 5.10 8.54
N GLY A 68 4.80 5.54 7.94
CA GLY A 68 6.01 5.89 8.71
C GLY A 68 6.61 4.75 9.53
N GLY A 69 6.32 3.50 9.17
CA GLY A 69 6.78 2.29 9.89
C GLY A 69 5.74 1.68 10.83
N GLU A 70 4.62 2.37 11.07
CA GLU A 70 3.52 1.88 11.89
C GLU A 70 2.42 1.28 11.01
N GLU A 71 1.81 0.19 11.47
CA GLU A 71 0.70 -0.48 10.79
C GLU A 71 -0.64 0.02 11.30
N TYR A 72 -1.53 0.37 10.37
CA TYR A 72 -2.89 0.79 10.66
C TYR A 72 -3.86 -0.12 9.93
N THR A 73 -4.86 -0.63 10.64
CA THR A 73 -6.00 -1.27 9.98
C THR A 73 -6.69 -0.29 9.03
N LEU A 74 -7.43 -0.79 8.04
CA LEU A 74 -8.19 0.10 7.15
C LEU A 74 -9.15 1.00 7.92
N HIS A 75 -9.74 0.51 9.02
CA HIS A 75 -10.65 1.30 9.85
C HIS A 75 -9.95 2.46 10.56
N GLU A 76 -8.77 2.22 11.13
CA GLU A 76 -7.98 3.29 11.76
C GLU A 76 -7.48 4.31 10.73
N ALA A 77 -7.04 3.84 9.56
CA ALA A 77 -6.63 4.71 8.47
C ALA A 77 -7.79 5.59 7.96
N ASP A 78 -8.99 5.03 7.82
CA ASP A 78 -10.21 5.73 7.42
C ASP A 78 -10.57 6.82 8.44
N ALA A 79 -10.56 6.49 9.74
CA ALA A 79 -10.83 7.44 10.81
C ALA A 79 -9.84 8.63 10.82
N LEU A 80 -8.55 8.38 10.51
CA LEU A 80 -7.54 9.44 10.40
C LEU A 80 -7.79 10.34 9.17
N ILE A 81 -8.18 9.76 8.03
CA ILE A 81 -8.52 10.50 6.82
C ILE A 81 -9.76 11.37 7.05
N ASP A 82 -10.77 10.84 7.74
CA ASP A 82 -11.97 11.57 8.11
C ASP A 82 -11.64 12.76 9.01
N ALA A 83 -10.83 12.56 10.05
CA ALA A 83 -10.39 13.64 10.94
C ALA A 83 -9.63 14.74 10.18
N LEU A 84 -8.78 14.37 9.23
CA LEU A 84 -8.06 15.31 8.38
C LEU A 84 -8.99 16.08 7.43
N THR A 85 -9.97 15.40 6.84
CA THR A 85 -10.96 16.01 5.94
C THR A 85 -11.83 17.01 6.70
N GLN A 86 -12.31 16.65 7.89
CA GLN A 86 -13.07 17.55 8.76
C GLN A 86 -12.26 18.80 9.12
N LEU A 87 -10.96 18.67 9.38
CA LEU A 87 -10.07 19.81 9.63
C LEU A 87 -9.98 20.74 8.42
N VAL A 88 -9.83 20.18 7.21
CA VAL A 88 -9.78 20.95 5.96
C VAL A 88 -11.09 21.70 5.74
N ASP A 89 -12.23 21.03 5.89
CA ASP A 89 -13.55 21.64 5.71
C ASP A 89 -13.78 22.79 6.69
N ALA A 90 -13.42 22.62 7.96
CA ALA A 90 -13.48 23.68 8.96
C ALA A 90 -12.59 24.87 8.56
N GLY A 91 -11.36 24.63 8.12
CA GLY A 91 -10.46 25.68 7.63
C GLY A 91 -10.99 26.44 6.41
N MET A 92 -11.61 25.73 5.46
CA MET A 92 -12.25 26.35 4.29
C MET A 92 -13.48 27.18 4.69
N GLY A 93 -14.25 26.73 5.68
CA GLY A 93 -15.35 27.49 6.26
C GLY A 93 -14.92 28.80 6.92
N VAL A 94 -13.73 28.82 7.54
CA VAL A 94 -13.15 30.02 8.19
C VAL A 94 -12.60 31.02 7.16
N THR A 95 -12.07 30.54 6.03
CA THR A 95 -11.39 31.38 5.03
C THR A 95 -12.31 32.02 3.99
N ARG A 96 -13.58 31.57 3.88
CA ARG A 96 -14.57 32.23 3.02
C ARG A 96 -15.07 33.53 3.68
N PRO A 97 -14.84 34.72 3.09
CA PRO A 97 -15.41 35.94 3.65
C PRO A 97 -16.93 35.85 3.61
N ALA A 98 -17.58 36.11 4.75
CA ALA A 98 -19.00 36.40 4.77
C ALA A 98 -19.22 37.77 4.09
N GLY A 99 -19.52 37.75 2.79
CA GLY A 99 -19.91 38.94 2.03
C GLY A 99 -18.98 39.25 0.87
N ALA A 100 -19.34 38.74 -0.31
CA ALA A 100 -19.16 39.44 -1.58
C ALA A 100 -20.57 39.67 -2.15
#